data_AF-A0A202BT65-F1
#
_entry.id   AF-A0A202BT65-F1
#
_cell.length_a   1.000
_cell.length_b   1.000
_cell.length_c   1.000
_cell.angle_alpha   90.00
_cell.angle_beta   90.00
_cell.angle_gamma   90.00
#
_symmetry.space_group_name_H-M   'P 1'
#
loop_
_entity.id
_entity.type
_entity.pdbx_description
1 polymer ?
#
loop_
_entity_poly.entity_id
_entity_poly.type
_entity_poly.pdbx_seq_one_letter_code
_entity_poly.pdbx_strand_id
1 'polypeptide(L)'
;MKKNLLLLFLTILVNFINAQSITFVSEKTNKPLPKVSVFGKDGSILAYSDIDGKIDRQSIKPDQEKFQLIYDNMSVATLSYADFDKETIKVDDRVKDIERVVIKNNKPAKYIFVKGNFNTYVTVNNKLNCYTDGIITYIFDNKTKKLKSANVEQYRAFRIEDKNVDKKLTASFDYGKMMNVPEMKDVGNIQEYKKKNAVIKELKGDRKDQIEIAHSALQEKEVNFLGYRFYDVKVISNASYEKESNKTLRELLEFNDIRFIKLKHKSEPDYNQLIYYSNFYPAEIEFRDDNDIESVNLNTNKSSYTTKYWEDSSFPNMQTVFSSFFKDQLKEQQNKK
;
A
#
# COMPACT_ATOMS: atom_id res chain seq x y z
N MET A 1 -41.94 1.06 28.13
CA MET A 1 -41.98 0.53 26.75
C MET A 1 -41.10 1.28 25.74
N LYS A 2 -41.26 2.59 25.53
CA LYS A 2 -40.49 3.33 24.48
C LYS A 2 -38.95 3.29 24.66
N LYS A 3 -38.42 3.38 25.88
CA LYS A 3 -36.96 3.25 26.16
C LYS A 3 -36.42 1.85 25.86
N ASN A 4 -37.15 0.79 26.21
CA ASN A 4 -36.71 -0.60 25.96
C ASN A 4 -36.75 -0.94 24.46
N LEU A 5 -37.72 -0.38 23.71
CA LEU A 5 -37.78 -0.54 22.26
C LEU A 5 -36.62 0.19 21.56
N LEU A 6 -36.28 1.40 22.03
CA LEU A 6 -35.12 2.15 21.53
C LEU A 6 -33.80 1.44 21.83
N LEU A 7 -33.66 0.85 23.03
CA LEU A 7 -32.47 0.08 23.40
C LEU A 7 -32.34 -1.18 22.54
N LEU A 8 -33.44 -1.91 22.32
CA LEU A 8 -33.47 -3.09 21.45
C LEU A 8 -33.10 -2.70 20.00
N PHE A 9 -33.69 -1.61 19.50
CA PHE A 9 -33.38 -1.07 18.17
C PHE A 9 -31.89 -0.68 18.05
N LEU A 10 -31.32 0.00 19.05
CA LEU A 10 -29.90 0.34 19.09
C LEU A 10 -29.01 -0.91 19.13
N THR A 11 -29.37 -1.93 19.92
CA THR A 11 -28.61 -3.20 19.93
C THR A 11 -28.68 -3.91 18.58
N ILE A 12 -29.83 -3.92 17.91
CA ILE A 12 -29.97 -4.51 16.56
C ILE A 12 -29.11 -3.71 15.56
N LEU A 13 -29.13 -2.37 15.63
CA LEU A 13 -28.31 -1.52 14.75
C LEU A 13 -26.81 -1.80 14.93
N VAL A 14 -26.34 -1.91 16.17
CA VAL A 14 -24.93 -2.18 16.48
C VAL A 14 -24.53 -3.57 15.96
N ASN A 15 -25.38 -4.59 16.12
CA ASN A 15 -25.12 -5.92 15.56
C ASN A 15 -25.12 -5.90 14.02
N PHE A 16 -26.01 -5.13 13.39
CA PHE A 16 -26.07 -5.01 11.94
C PHE A 16 -24.80 -4.39 11.37
N ILE A 17 -24.24 -3.36 12.03
CA ILE A 17 -23.00 -2.71 11.63
C ILE A 17 -21.81 -3.67 11.77
N ASN A 18 -21.72 -4.42 12.88
CA ASN A 18 -20.63 -5.38 13.07
C ASN A 18 -20.68 -6.55 12.07
N ALA A 19 -21.89 -7.00 11.68
CA ALA A 19 -22.08 -8.06 10.68
C ALA A 19 -21.60 -7.68 9.26
N GLN A 20 -21.39 -6.38 8.97
CA GLN A 20 -20.86 -5.93 7.69
C GLN A 20 -19.32 -5.98 7.62
N SER A 21 -18.63 -6.31 8.71
CA SER A 21 -17.17 -6.32 8.76
C SER A 21 -16.60 -7.69 9.08
N ILE A 22 -15.37 -7.95 8.63
CA ILE A 22 -14.59 -9.13 8.99
C ILE A 22 -13.26 -8.65 9.52
N THR A 23 -12.81 -9.21 10.64
CA THR A 23 -11.57 -8.79 11.32
C THR A 23 -10.51 -9.86 11.18
N PHE A 24 -9.36 -9.51 10.63
CA PHE A 24 -8.16 -10.35 10.67
C PHE A 24 -7.37 -10.08 11.95
N VAL A 25 -6.95 -11.15 12.63
CA VAL A 25 -6.11 -11.06 13.83
C VAL A 25 -4.95 -12.05 13.73
N SER A 26 -3.84 -11.73 14.40
CA SER A 26 -2.68 -12.62 14.48
C SER A 26 -3.07 -13.86 15.28
N GLU A 27 -2.78 -15.03 14.74
CA GLU A 27 -2.98 -16.28 15.47
C GLU A 27 -2.15 -16.33 16.77
N LYS A 28 -0.99 -15.68 16.79
CA LYS A 28 -0.04 -15.69 17.91
C LYS A 28 -0.41 -14.72 19.03
N THR A 29 -0.87 -13.52 18.66
CA THR A 29 -1.10 -12.43 19.65
C THR A 29 -2.57 -12.07 19.83
N ASN A 30 -3.46 -12.56 18.95
CA ASN A 30 -4.85 -12.12 18.80
C ASN A 30 -5.02 -10.60 18.60
N LYS A 31 -3.94 -9.87 18.28
CA LYS A 31 -4.03 -8.45 17.93
C LYS A 31 -4.53 -8.29 16.49
N PRO A 32 -5.23 -7.19 16.18
CA PRO A 32 -5.59 -6.85 14.80
C PRO A 32 -4.41 -6.93 13.84
N LEU A 33 -4.64 -7.52 12.67
CA LEU A 33 -3.69 -7.56 11.57
C LEU A 33 -4.12 -6.60 10.46
N PRO A 34 -3.52 -5.41 10.43
CA PRO A 34 -3.75 -4.49 9.33
C PRO A 34 -3.01 -4.94 8.09
N LYS A 35 -3.37 -4.40 6.92
CA LYS A 35 -2.67 -4.63 5.66
C LYS A 35 -2.77 -6.04 5.06
N VAL A 36 -3.69 -6.86 5.55
CA VAL A 36 -4.03 -8.14 4.93
C VAL A 36 -4.81 -7.85 3.65
N SER A 37 -4.27 -8.29 2.52
CA SER A 37 -4.94 -8.19 1.23
C SER A 37 -5.66 -9.48 0.90
N VAL A 38 -6.91 -9.38 0.44
CA VAL A 38 -7.71 -10.53 -0.01
C VAL A 38 -7.75 -10.54 -1.53
N PHE A 39 -7.18 -11.57 -2.13
CA PHE A 39 -7.19 -11.77 -3.57
C PHE A 39 -8.29 -12.75 -3.96
N GLY A 40 -9.05 -12.42 -4.99
CA GLY A 40 -9.96 -13.37 -5.66
C GLY A 40 -9.19 -14.34 -6.55
N LYS A 41 -9.85 -15.42 -6.99
CA LYS A 41 -9.23 -16.42 -7.89
C LYS A 41 -8.67 -15.87 -9.20
N ASP A 42 -9.16 -14.72 -9.65
CA ASP A 42 -8.74 -14.07 -10.89
C ASP A 42 -7.59 -13.07 -10.69
N GLY A 43 -7.05 -12.98 -9.47
CA GLY A 43 -5.97 -12.07 -9.10
C GLY A 43 -6.42 -10.65 -8.75
N SER A 44 -7.73 -10.39 -8.70
CA SER A 44 -8.25 -9.10 -8.25
C SER A 44 -8.04 -8.90 -6.74
N ILE A 45 -7.60 -7.71 -6.34
CA ILE A 45 -7.47 -7.32 -4.94
C ILE A 45 -8.83 -6.81 -4.45
N LEU A 46 -9.57 -7.67 -3.73
CA LEU A 46 -10.96 -7.40 -3.34
C LEU A 46 -11.06 -6.55 -2.07
N ALA A 47 -10.11 -6.71 -1.16
CA ALA A 47 -10.11 -6.00 0.11
C ALA A 47 -8.69 -5.80 0.64
N TYR A 48 -8.55 -4.79 1.49
CA TYR A 48 -7.34 -4.49 2.26
C TYR A 48 -7.75 -4.15 3.69
N SER A 49 -7.19 -4.81 4.69
CA SER A 49 -7.56 -4.55 6.08
C SER A 49 -7.01 -3.22 6.58
N ASP A 50 -7.85 -2.46 7.27
CA ASP A 50 -7.48 -1.20 7.93
C ASP A 50 -6.63 -1.45 9.19
N ILE A 51 -6.23 -0.39 9.89
CA ILE A 51 -5.44 -0.50 11.12
C ILE A 51 -6.09 -1.34 12.23
N ASP A 52 -7.41 -1.48 12.22
CA ASP A 52 -8.18 -2.30 13.16
C ASP A 52 -8.33 -3.76 12.65
N GLY A 53 -7.65 -4.10 11.55
CA GLY A 53 -7.66 -5.42 10.92
C GLY A 53 -8.95 -5.70 10.15
N LYS A 54 -9.78 -4.68 9.88
CA LYS A 54 -11.12 -4.87 9.33
C LYS A 54 -11.17 -4.71 7.82
N ILE A 55 -11.99 -5.54 7.19
CA ILE A 55 -12.46 -5.39 5.81
C ILE A 55 -13.98 -5.32 5.75
N ASP A 56 -14.51 -4.71 4.70
CA ASP A 56 -15.92 -4.77 4.37
C ASP A 56 -16.26 -6.15 3.79
N ARG A 57 -17.25 -6.83 4.39
CA ARG A 57 -17.73 -8.14 3.93
C ARG A 57 -18.32 -8.07 2.52
N GLN A 58 -18.93 -6.95 2.13
CA GLN A 58 -19.60 -6.81 0.83
C GLN A 58 -18.64 -6.84 -0.36
N SER A 59 -17.34 -6.62 -0.13
CA SER A 59 -16.34 -6.73 -1.19
C SER A 59 -15.99 -8.19 -1.53
N ILE A 60 -16.34 -9.14 -0.65
CA ILE A 60 -16.09 -10.56 -0.83
C ILE A 60 -17.33 -11.20 -1.45
N LYS A 61 -17.20 -11.68 -2.70
CA LYS A 61 -18.30 -12.27 -3.47
C LYS A 61 -18.05 -13.74 -3.78
N PRO A 62 -19.05 -14.63 -3.69
CA PRO A 62 -18.88 -16.07 -3.92
C PRO A 62 -18.27 -16.43 -5.28
N ASP A 63 -18.48 -15.62 -6.32
CA ASP A 63 -17.93 -15.89 -7.65
C ASP A 63 -16.39 -15.81 -7.70
N GLN A 64 -15.76 -15.22 -6.68
CA GLN A 64 -14.31 -15.08 -6.53
C GLN A 64 -13.67 -16.17 -5.64
N GLU A 65 -14.42 -17.23 -5.32
CA GLU A 65 -14.04 -18.40 -4.50
C GLU A 65 -12.59 -18.87 -4.66
N LYS A 66 -11.98 -19.37 -3.57
CA LYS A 66 -10.54 -19.63 -3.39
C LYS A 66 -9.74 -18.35 -3.15
N PHE A 67 -10.14 -17.64 -2.10
CA PHE A 67 -9.56 -16.36 -1.73
C PHE A 67 -8.15 -16.55 -1.19
N GLN A 68 -7.16 -15.88 -1.76
CA GLN A 68 -5.80 -15.92 -1.26
C GLN A 68 -5.57 -14.73 -0.32
N LEU A 69 -5.16 -15.00 0.92
CA LEU A 69 -4.73 -13.97 1.84
C LEU A 69 -3.24 -13.68 1.62
N ILE A 70 -2.92 -12.41 1.40
CA ILE A 70 -1.56 -11.90 1.27
C ILE A 70 -1.28 -10.98 2.46
N TYR A 71 -0.20 -11.24 3.18
CA TYR A 71 0.29 -10.41 4.27
C TYR A 71 1.82 -10.29 4.16
N ASP A 72 2.37 -9.09 4.34
CA ASP A 72 3.78 -8.76 4.13
C ASP A 72 4.36 -9.34 2.82
N ASN A 73 3.59 -9.21 1.73
CA ASN A 73 3.91 -9.65 0.38
C ASN A 73 4.03 -11.18 0.20
N MET A 74 3.49 -11.96 1.14
CA MET A 74 3.49 -13.43 1.07
C MET A 74 2.07 -13.99 1.19
N SER A 75 1.78 -15.08 0.47
CA SER A 75 0.51 -15.79 0.64
C SER A 75 0.50 -16.59 1.93
N VAL A 76 -0.32 -16.16 2.90
CA VAL A 76 -0.42 -16.73 4.25
C VAL A 76 -1.53 -17.75 4.40
N ALA A 77 -2.60 -17.67 3.60
CA ALA A 77 -3.69 -18.63 3.61
C ALA A 77 -4.44 -18.66 2.29
N THR A 78 -5.19 -19.74 2.07
CA THR A 78 -6.26 -19.81 1.07
C THR A 78 -7.56 -20.13 1.80
N LEU A 79 -8.57 -19.30 1.61
CA LEU A 79 -9.86 -19.38 2.27
C LEU A 79 -10.97 -19.70 1.29
N SER A 80 -11.98 -20.40 1.79
CA SER A 80 -13.26 -20.56 1.10
C SER A 80 -14.17 -19.35 1.37
N TYR A 81 -15.24 -19.18 0.58
CA TYR A 81 -16.25 -18.16 0.87
C TYR A 81 -16.88 -18.34 2.26
N ALA A 82 -17.13 -19.58 2.67
CA ALA A 82 -17.71 -19.91 3.98
C ALA A 82 -16.79 -19.53 5.15
N ASP A 83 -15.47 -19.40 4.94
CA ASP A 83 -14.58 -18.94 6.01
C ASP A 83 -14.85 -17.49 6.42
N PHE A 84 -15.38 -16.69 5.51
CA PHE A 84 -15.79 -15.31 5.76
C PHE A 84 -17.11 -15.21 6.53
N ASP A 85 -17.81 -16.32 6.82
CA ASP A 85 -18.95 -16.31 7.75
C ASP A 85 -18.52 -15.96 9.18
N LYS A 86 -17.26 -16.28 9.53
CA LYS A 86 -16.65 -15.93 10.81
C LYS A 86 -16.42 -14.41 10.87
N GLU A 87 -16.84 -13.78 11.97
CA GLU A 87 -16.55 -12.35 12.22
C GLU A 87 -15.05 -12.08 12.38
N THR A 88 -14.32 -13.06 12.90
CA THR A 88 -12.87 -12.98 13.11
C THR A 88 -12.16 -14.15 12.44
N ILE A 89 -11.14 -13.83 11.65
CA ILE A 89 -10.28 -14.80 10.98
C ILE A 89 -8.87 -14.67 11.56
N LYS A 90 -8.36 -15.79 12.09
CA LYS A 90 -6.98 -15.86 12.57
C LYS A 90 -6.05 -16.13 11.40
N VAL A 91 -4.97 -15.36 11.33
CA VAL A 91 -3.96 -15.49 10.29
C VAL A 91 -2.63 -15.80 10.95
N ASP A 92 -1.94 -16.84 10.48
CA ASP A 92 -0.54 -17.04 10.81
C ASP A 92 0.26 -15.90 10.16
N ASP A 93 0.61 -14.92 10.97
CA ASP A 93 1.42 -13.78 10.57
C ASP A 93 2.85 -14.16 10.20
N ARG A 94 3.23 -15.46 10.30
CA ARG A 94 4.51 -16.06 9.88
C ARG A 94 5.68 -15.11 10.09
N VAL A 95 5.75 -14.60 11.31
CA VAL A 95 6.80 -13.69 11.81
C VAL A 95 8.14 -13.98 11.13
N LYS A 96 8.50 -13.12 10.19
CA LYS A 96 9.89 -12.79 9.97
C LYS A 96 10.23 -11.71 10.98
N ASP A 97 11.35 -11.86 11.70
CA ASP A 97 11.88 -10.74 12.47
C ASP A 97 12.11 -9.59 11.48
N ILE A 98 11.57 -8.41 11.79
CA ILE A 98 11.85 -7.21 11.02
C ILE A 98 13.34 -6.97 11.17
N GLU A 99 14.09 -7.11 10.07
CA GLU A 99 15.52 -6.87 10.09
C GLU A 99 15.77 -5.44 10.57
N ARG A 100 16.64 -5.29 11.57
CA ARG A 100 16.94 -3.97 12.11
C ARG A 100 17.60 -3.14 11.02
N VAL A 101 17.08 -1.94 10.79
CA VAL A 101 17.66 -0.96 9.86
C VAL A 101 19.11 -0.69 10.25
N VAL A 102 20.04 -0.88 9.31
CA VAL A 102 21.47 -0.70 9.54
C VAL A 102 21.79 0.78 9.60
N ILE A 103 22.39 1.25 10.71
CA ILE A 103 22.78 2.65 10.87
C ILE A 103 24.28 2.79 10.63
N LYS A 104 24.65 3.50 9.55
CA LYS A 104 26.04 3.85 9.22
C LYS A 104 26.33 5.30 9.57
N ASN A 105 27.56 5.55 10.04
CA ASN A 105 28.08 6.88 10.38
C ASN A 105 27.11 7.74 11.23
N ASN A 106 27.01 7.49 12.53
CA ASN A 106 26.09 8.22 13.43
C ASN A 106 26.63 9.60 13.88
N LYS A 107 27.54 10.22 13.14
CA LYS A 107 28.04 11.57 13.44
C LYS A 107 27.02 12.62 13.00
N PRO A 108 26.97 13.80 13.65
CA PRO A 108 26.15 14.90 13.17
C PRO A 108 26.53 15.25 11.73
N ALA A 109 25.56 15.18 10.83
CA ALA A 109 25.75 15.50 9.42
C ALA A 109 24.58 16.34 8.90
N LYS A 110 24.75 16.96 7.74
CA LYS A 110 23.74 17.81 7.10
C LYS A 110 22.51 17.03 6.64
N TYR A 111 22.68 15.79 6.19
CA TYR A 111 21.61 14.99 5.60
C TYR A 111 21.48 13.61 6.23
N ILE A 112 20.28 13.05 6.12
CA ILE A 112 19.94 11.66 6.47
C ILE A 112 19.55 10.96 5.17
N PHE A 113 20.24 9.88 4.86
CA PHE A 113 19.99 9.01 3.72
C PHE A 113 19.22 7.81 4.25
N VAL A 114 18.02 7.57 3.72
CA VAL A 114 17.19 6.43 4.06
C VAL A 114 17.06 5.58 2.80
N LYS A 115 17.89 4.55 2.72
CA LYS A 115 17.93 3.59 1.62
C LYS A 115 17.06 2.40 1.93
N GLY A 116 16.32 1.92 0.94
CA GLY A 116 15.47 0.76 1.11
C GLY A 116 14.88 0.24 -0.19
N ASN A 117 14.10 -0.82 -0.03
CA ASN A 117 13.35 -1.43 -1.12
C ASN A 117 12.00 -0.72 -1.25
N PHE A 118 11.52 -0.56 -2.48
CA PHE A 118 10.16 -0.12 -2.74
C PHE A 118 9.46 -1.05 -3.71
N ASN A 119 8.15 -1.12 -3.60
CA ASN A 119 7.31 -1.63 -4.68
C ASN A 119 6.06 -0.77 -4.79
N THR A 120 5.60 -0.56 -6.01
CA THR A 120 4.36 0.16 -6.31
C THR A 120 3.56 -0.62 -7.35
N TYR A 121 2.24 -0.54 -7.28
CA TYR A 121 1.34 -1.11 -8.30
C TYR A 121 0.04 -0.34 -8.40
N VAL A 122 -0.59 -0.47 -9.56
CA VAL A 122 -1.92 0.08 -9.83
C VAL A 122 -2.87 -1.04 -10.14
N THR A 123 -4.06 -0.96 -9.53
CA THR A 123 -5.21 -1.75 -9.95
C THR A 123 -6.28 -0.86 -10.57
N VAL A 124 -6.97 -1.38 -11.59
CA VAL A 124 -8.14 -0.76 -12.20
C VAL A 124 -9.29 -1.73 -12.03
N ASN A 125 -10.35 -1.29 -11.33
CA ASN A 125 -11.47 -2.14 -10.91
C ASN A 125 -10.95 -3.43 -10.25
N ASN A 126 -10.02 -3.26 -9.31
CA ASN A 126 -9.36 -4.31 -8.53
C ASN A 126 -8.40 -5.23 -9.29
N LYS A 127 -8.31 -5.14 -10.62
CA LYS A 127 -7.37 -5.94 -11.42
C LYS A 127 -6.03 -5.24 -11.60
N LEU A 128 -4.94 -5.99 -11.50
CA LEU A 128 -3.60 -5.45 -11.73
C LEU A 128 -3.48 -4.84 -13.12
N ASN A 129 -2.92 -3.63 -13.19
CA ASN A 129 -2.61 -2.94 -14.44
C ASN A 129 -1.09 -2.93 -14.67
N CYS A 130 -0.34 -2.52 -13.64
CA CYS A 130 1.10 -2.46 -13.69
C CYS A 130 1.72 -2.60 -12.29
N TYR A 131 2.98 -3.04 -12.26
CA TYR A 131 3.76 -3.24 -11.05
C TYR A 131 5.20 -2.74 -11.29
N THR A 132 5.84 -2.21 -10.26
CA THR A 132 7.24 -1.77 -10.31
C THR A 132 7.86 -2.01 -8.95
N ASP A 133 9.08 -2.50 -8.94
CA ASP A 133 9.87 -2.68 -7.72
C ASP A 133 11.28 -2.17 -7.91
N GLY A 134 11.98 -1.92 -6.80
CA GLY A 134 13.32 -1.36 -6.88
C GLY A 134 13.95 -0.97 -5.56
N ILE A 135 15.09 -0.31 -5.68
CA ILE A 135 15.87 0.28 -4.59
C ILE A 135 15.84 1.80 -4.76
N ILE A 136 15.58 2.50 -3.66
CA ILE A 136 15.54 3.95 -3.63
C ILE A 136 16.24 4.47 -2.38
N THR A 137 16.87 5.63 -2.51
CA THR A 137 17.41 6.38 -1.38
C THR A 137 16.73 7.74 -1.27
N TYR A 138 16.05 7.95 -0.14
CA TYR A 138 15.46 9.23 0.23
C TYR A 138 16.47 10.07 1.01
N ILE A 139 16.62 11.34 0.63
CA ILE A 139 17.53 12.27 1.31
C ILE A 139 16.70 13.29 2.07
N PHE A 140 16.87 13.33 3.39
CA PHE A 140 16.24 14.30 4.28
C PHE A 140 17.27 15.30 4.79
N ASP A 141 16.86 16.55 4.96
CA ASP A 141 17.63 17.53 5.72
C ASP A 141 17.64 17.14 7.20
N ASN A 142 18.80 16.96 7.81
CA ASN A 142 18.90 16.43 9.17
C ASN A 142 18.35 17.41 10.22
N LYS A 143 18.41 18.72 9.97
CA LYS A 143 17.94 19.74 10.91
C LYS A 143 16.42 19.88 10.87
N THR A 144 15.86 19.99 9.67
CA THR A 144 14.43 20.28 9.45
C THR A 144 13.59 19.03 9.25
N LYS A 145 14.23 17.87 9.02
CA LYS A 145 13.61 16.57 8.67
C LYS A 145 12.76 16.60 7.40
N LYS A 146 12.91 17.65 6.57
CA LYS A 146 12.20 17.76 5.29
C LYS A 146 12.86 16.90 4.23
N LEU A 147 12.04 16.20 3.44
CA LEU A 147 12.51 15.47 2.27
C LEU A 147 13.07 16.44 1.23
N LYS A 148 14.28 16.16 0.73
CA LYS A 148 15.00 16.97 -0.27
C LYS A 148 14.96 16.32 -1.64
N SER A 149 15.17 15.01 -1.71
CA SER A 149 15.10 14.23 -2.95
C SER A 149 14.81 12.77 -2.68
N ALA A 150 14.33 12.08 -3.71
CA ALA A 150 14.14 10.64 -3.74
C ALA A 150 14.87 10.12 -4.99
N ASN A 151 15.91 9.32 -4.79
CA ASN A 151 16.84 8.91 -5.84
C ASN A 151 16.67 7.41 -6.07
N VAL A 152 16.05 7.04 -7.19
CA VAL A 152 15.91 5.64 -7.57
C VAL A 152 17.27 5.14 -8.03
N GLU A 153 17.75 4.06 -7.43
CA GLU A 153 19.04 3.46 -7.79
C GLU A 153 18.85 2.37 -8.86
N GLN A 154 17.88 1.48 -8.65
CA GLN A 154 17.57 0.37 -9.55
C GLN A 154 16.08 0.06 -9.49
N TYR A 155 15.50 -0.40 -10.59
CA TYR A 155 14.10 -0.82 -10.63
C TYR A 155 13.81 -1.83 -11.74
N ARG A 156 12.80 -2.68 -11.52
CA ARG A 156 12.12 -3.46 -12.55
C ARG A 156 10.72 -2.92 -12.75
N ALA A 157 10.30 -2.80 -14.00
CA ALA A 157 8.93 -2.44 -14.34
C ALA A 157 8.24 -3.64 -15.00
N PHE A 158 7.02 -3.92 -14.59
CA PHE A 158 6.18 -4.99 -15.13
C PHE A 158 4.86 -4.41 -15.64
N ARG A 159 4.38 -4.98 -16.74
CA ARG A 159 3.12 -4.59 -17.40
C ARG A 159 2.28 -5.81 -17.72
N ILE A 160 0.97 -5.66 -17.57
CA ILE A 160 0.04 -6.55 -18.25
C ILE A 160 0.02 -6.13 -19.72
N GLU A 161 0.36 -7.05 -20.62
CA GLU A 161 0.23 -6.79 -22.06
C GLU A 161 -1.25 -6.72 -22.45
N ASP A 162 -1.79 -5.52 -22.57
CA ASP A 162 -3.09 -5.30 -23.21
C ASP A 162 -2.92 -4.59 -24.55
N LYS A 163 -3.56 -5.12 -25.60
CA LYS A 163 -3.31 -4.74 -26.99
C LYS A 163 -4.26 -3.67 -27.52
N ASN A 164 -5.31 -3.33 -26.77
CA ASN A 164 -6.38 -2.45 -27.23
C ASN A 164 -6.69 -1.31 -26.24
N VAL A 165 -5.94 -0.20 -26.34
CA VAL A 165 -6.20 1.01 -25.56
C VAL A 165 -7.19 1.91 -26.30
N ASP A 166 -8.36 2.16 -25.70
CA ASP A 166 -9.34 3.15 -26.18
C ASP A 166 -9.29 4.38 -25.28
N LYS A 167 -8.95 5.55 -25.85
CA LYS A 167 -8.84 6.86 -25.18
C LYS A 167 -10.12 7.30 -24.44
N LYS A 168 -11.27 6.70 -24.71
CA LYS A 168 -12.55 7.01 -24.04
C LYS A 168 -12.99 5.95 -23.03
N LEU A 169 -12.22 4.87 -22.89
CA LEU A 169 -12.46 3.80 -21.93
C LEU A 169 -11.30 3.79 -20.92
N THR A 170 -11.49 4.47 -19.80
CA THR A 170 -10.42 4.66 -18.80
C THR A 170 -9.92 3.34 -18.23
N ALA A 171 -10.76 2.30 -18.20
CA ALA A 171 -10.36 0.95 -17.81
C ALA A 171 -9.26 0.32 -18.69
N SER A 172 -9.13 0.75 -19.95
CA SER A 172 -8.17 0.19 -20.92
C SER A 172 -6.78 0.86 -20.88
N PHE A 173 -6.58 1.87 -20.05
CA PHE A 173 -5.34 2.64 -20.04
C PHE A 173 -4.20 1.86 -19.40
N ASP A 174 -2.99 2.02 -19.94
CA ASP A 174 -1.75 1.70 -19.21
C ASP A 174 -1.43 2.87 -18.26
N TYR A 175 -1.71 2.67 -16.97
CA TYR A 175 -1.41 3.62 -15.89
C TYR A 175 0.04 3.59 -15.45
N GLY A 176 0.82 2.73 -16.07
CA GLY A 176 2.24 2.60 -15.84
C GLY A 176 3.04 3.89 -15.88
N LYS A 177 2.70 4.82 -16.79
CA LYS A 177 3.36 6.13 -16.88
C LYS A 177 3.03 7.07 -15.71
N MET A 178 2.00 6.76 -14.93
CA MET A 178 1.61 7.49 -13.72
C MET A 178 2.20 6.86 -12.45
N MET A 179 2.94 5.75 -12.59
CA MET A 179 3.64 5.11 -11.49
C MET A 179 4.73 6.02 -10.95
N ASN A 180 4.72 6.20 -9.64
CA ASN A 180 5.72 6.95 -8.91
C ASN A 180 6.25 6.09 -7.75
N VAL A 181 7.31 6.59 -7.13
CA VAL A 181 7.87 6.05 -5.88
C VAL A 181 6.99 6.47 -4.69
N PRO A 182 7.07 5.77 -3.54
CA PRO A 182 6.35 6.17 -2.32
C PRO A 182 6.61 7.62 -1.92
N GLU A 183 5.55 8.37 -1.56
CA GLU A 183 5.62 9.80 -1.25
C GLU A 183 5.98 10.05 0.23
N MET A 184 7.28 9.92 0.56
CA MET A 184 7.80 10.00 1.95
C MET A 184 7.87 11.42 2.55
N LYS A 185 7.16 12.40 2.01
CA LYS A 185 7.43 13.83 2.25
C LYS A 185 7.36 14.23 3.73
N ASP A 186 6.34 13.75 4.44
CA ASP A 186 6.05 14.16 5.81
C ASP A 186 6.42 13.06 6.84
N VAL A 187 7.01 11.94 6.41
CA VAL A 187 7.44 10.85 7.31
C VAL A 187 8.56 11.30 8.26
N GLY A 188 9.34 12.31 7.83
CA GLY A 188 10.33 12.96 8.69
C GLY A 188 9.75 13.68 9.91
N ASN A 189 8.46 14.04 9.84
CA ASN A 189 7.75 14.69 10.93
C ASN A 189 6.27 14.31 10.88
N ILE A 190 5.93 13.15 11.44
CA ILE A 190 4.57 12.59 11.41
C ILE A 190 3.50 13.54 11.99
N GLN A 191 3.90 14.50 12.83
CA GLN A 191 3.00 15.52 13.37
C GLN A 191 2.50 16.51 12.31
N GLU A 192 3.18 16.64 11.16
CA GLU A 192 2.70 17.48 10.05
C GLU A 192 1.41 16.94 9.43
N TYR A 193 1.20 15.62 9.43
CA TYR A 193 -0.05 15.03 8.98
C TYR A 193 -1.25 15.43 9.87
N LYS A 194 -1.04 15.59 11.19
CA LYS A 194 -2.09 16.07 12.11
C LYS A 194 -2.65 17.44 11.73
N LYS A 195 -1.86 18.26 11.03
CA LYS A 195 -2.25 19.62 10.63
C LYS A 195 -3.15 19.67 9.39
N LYS A 196 -3.34 18.55 8.68
CA LYS A 196 -4.05 18.48 7.38
C LYS A 196 -5.50 17.97 7.48
N ASN A 197 -6.14 18.08 8.64
CA ASN A 197 -7.47 17.50 8.91
C ASN A 197 -7.56 15.99 8.58
N ALA A 198 -6.44 15.27 8.76
CA ALA A 198 -6.40 13.83 8.56
C ALA A 198 -6.98 13.11 9.78
N VAL A 199 -7.65 11.98 9.54
CA VAL A 199 -8.00 11.03 10.60
C VAL A 199 -6.77 10.21 10.89
N ILE A 200 -6.33 10.20 12.16
CA ILE A 200 -5.15 9.44 12.58
C ILE A 200 -5.54 8.41 13.61
N LYS A 201 -5.13 7.17 13.36
CA LYS A 201 -5.26 6.05 14.27
C LYS A 201 -3.88 5.48 14.57
N GLU A 202 -3.71 4.93 15.77
CA GLU A 202 -2.45 4.30 16.19
C GLU A 202 -2.75 2.93 16.80
N LEU A 203 -1.99 1.92 16.38
CA LEU A 203 -2.02 0.57 16.93
C LEU A 203 -0.68 0.25 17.59
N LYS A 204 -0.72 -0.04 18.89
CA LYS A 204 0.43 -0.50 19.66
C LYS A 204 0.61 -2.02 19.51
N GLY A 205 1.50 -2.43 18.62
CA GLY A 205 1.83 -3.83 18.40
C GLY A 205 2.83 -4.37 19.43
N ASP A 206 3.06 -5.68 19.38
CA ASP A 206 4.07 -6.33 20.25
C ASP A 206 5.50 -6.13 19.75
N ARG A 207 5.68 -5.90 18.44
CA ARG A 207 6.99 -5.67 17.80
C ARG A 207 7.17 -4.27 17.23
N LYS A 208 6.09 -3.67 16.72
CA LYS A 208 6.08 -2.36 16.07
C LYS A 208 4.85 -1.56 16.46
N ASP A 209 5.02 -0.25 16.53
CA ASP A 209 3.91 0.70 16.60
C ASP A 209 3.50 1.07 15.17
N GLN A 210 2.20 1.13 14.90
CA GLN A 210 1.69 1.47 13.57
C GLN A 210 0.79 2.70 13.65
N ILE A 211 0.90 3.57 12.67
CA ILE A 211 0.07 4.77 12.53
C ILE A 211 -0.59 4.73 11.17
N GLU A 212 -1.91 4.87 11.13
CA GLU A 212 -2.71 5.07 9.93
C GLU A 212 -3.16 6.53 9.87
N ILE A 213 -3.03 7.13 8.69
CA ILE A 213 -3.37 8.52 8.41
C ILE A 213 -4.24 8.51 7.18
N ALA A 214 -5.53 8.79 7.36
CA ALA A 214 -6.50 8.85 6.28
C ALA A 214 -6.86 10.30 5.94
N HIS A 215 -6.77 10.61 4.65
CA HIS A 215 -7.25 11.87 4.07
C HIS A 215 -8.25 11.58 2.96
N SER A 216 -9.22 12.45 2.79
CA SER A 216 -10.17 12.36 1.70
C SER A 216 -10.46 13.74 1.12
N ALA A 217 -10.62 13.79 -0.19
CA ALA A 217 -10.89 14.99 -0.95
C ALA A 217 -11.88 14.66 -2.07
N LEU A 218 -12.56 15.67 -2.60
CA LEU A 218 -13.56 15.50 -3.66
C LEU A 218 -14.72 14.55 -3.28
N GLN A 219 -14.93 14.35 -1.98
CA GLN A 219 -16.15 13.71 -1.47
C GLN A 219 -17.32 14.62 -1.87
N GLU A 220 -18.31 14.07 -2.57
CA GLU A 220 -19.51 14.79 -3.06
C GLU A 220 -19.27 15.83 -4.17
N LYS A 221 -18.02 16.07 -4.61
CA LYS A 221 -17.72 17.04 -5.67
C LYS A 221 -16.89 16.42 -6.79
N GLU A 222 -17.48 16.33 -7.98
CA GLU A 222 -16.80 15.92 -9.21
C GLU A 222 -15.93 17.05 -9.76
N VAL A 223 -14.71 16.72 -10.20
CA VAL A 223 -13.85 17.62 -10.97
C VAL A 223 -13.79 17.14 -12.42
N ASN A 224 -14.04 18.04 -13.36
CA ASN A 224 -13.96 17.74 -14.80
C ASN A 224 -12.73 18.40 -15.41
N PHE A 225 -11.96 17.65 -16.19
CA PHE A 225 -10.87 18.17 -17.00
C PHE A 225 -10.78 17.42 -18.33
N LEU A 226 -10.84 18.16 -19.45
CA LEU A 226 -10.73 17.61 -20.81
C LEU A 226 -11.66 16.42 -21.11
N GLY A 227 -12.86 16.40 -20.52
CA GLY A 227 -13.83 15.32 -20.71
C GLY A 227 -13.66 14.13 -19.75
N TYR A 228 -12.63 14.14 -18.91
CA TYR A 228 -12.47 13.21 -17.80
C TYR A 228 -13.07 13.77 -16.53
N ARG A 229 -13.60 12.90 -15.69
CA ARG A 229 -14.28 13.20 -14.45
C ARG A 229 -13.60 12.43 -13.33
N PHE A 230 -13.21 13.14 -12.28
CA PHE A 230 -12.54 12.62 -11.10
C PHE A 230 -13.44 12.82 -9.89
N TYR A 231 -13.52 11.81 -9.03
CA TYR A 231 -14.40 11.80 -7.87
C TYR A 231 -13.79 10.95 -6.75
N ASP A 232 -14.18 11.23 -5.50
CA ASP A 232 -13.94 10.37 -4.32
C ASP A 232 -12.47 9.95 -4.15
N VAL A 233 -11.60 10.96 -3.95
CA VAL A 233 -10.17 10.72 -3.75
C VAL A 233 -9.93 10.42 -2.29
N LYS A 234 -9.41 9.22 -2.00
CA LYS A 234 -9.01 8.81 -0.64
C LYS A 234 -7.54 8.44 -0.63
N VAL A 235 -6.81 8.88 0.39
CA VAL A 235 -5.42 8.48 0.65
C VAL A 235 -5.35 7.89 2.04
N ILE A 236 -4.73 6.73 2.17
CA ILE A 236 -4.44 6.08 3.44
C ILE A 236 -2.93 5.86 3.49
N SER A 237 -2.27 6.52 4.43
CA SER A 237 -0.83 6.37 4.68
C SER A 237 -0.63 5.59 5.97
N ASN A 238 0.19 4.55 5.92
CA ASN A 238 0.56 3.72 7.05
C ASN A 238 2.06 3.82 7.30
N ALA A 239 2.45 4.11 8.53
CA ALA A 239 3.86 4.10 8.95
C ALA A 239 4.05 3.16 10.15
N SER A 240 5.05 2.29 10.07
CA SER A 240 5.44 1.40 11.16
C SER A 240 6.76 1.87 11.75
N TYR A 241 6.85 1.85 13.07
CA TYR A 241 8.03 2.24 13.82
C TYR A 241 8.42 1.19 14.86
N GLU A 242 9.67 1.23 15.32
CA GLU A 242 10.07 0.45 16.50
C GLU A 242 9.09 0.69 17.66
N LYS A 243 8.79 -0.38 18.40
CA LYS A 243 7.87 -0.35 19.53
C LYS A 243 8.26 0.73 20.54
N GLU A 244 7.25 1.47 21.02
CA GLU A 244 7.43 2.50 22.06
C GLU A 244 8.45 3.60 21.69
N SER A 245 8.75 3.76 20.40
CA SER A 245 9.67 4.77 19.91
C SER A 245 9.05 6.17 19.83
N ASN A 246 9.93 7.15 19.64
CA ASN A 246 9.56 8.53 19.34
C ASN A 246 9.08 8.75 17.89
N LYS A 247 8.99 7.67 17.08
CA LYS A 247 8.48 7.70 15.70
C LYS A 247 9.25 8.66 14.80
N THR A 248 10.57 8.63 14.88
CA THR A 248 11.45 9.40 13.98
C THR A 248 11.85 8.56 12.77
N LEU A 249 12.52 9.17 11.80
CA LEU A 249 13.07 8.46 10.64
C LEU A 249 14.00 7.30 11.03
N ARG A 250 14.71 7.44 12.15
CA ARG A 250 15.66 6.43 12.63
C ARG A 250 14.97 5.14 13.03
N GLU A 251 13.73 5.24 13.53
CA GLU A 251 12.96 4.10 14.00
C GLU A 251 11.92 3.65 12.97
N LEU A 252 11.91 4.22 11.75
CA LEU A 252 11.00 3.82 10.69
C LEU A 252 11.33 2.40 10.24
N LEU A 253 10.32 1.54 10.22
CA LEU A 253 10.43 0.15 9.79
C LEU A 253 9.77 -0.08 8.43
N GLU A 254 8.63 0.56 8.18
CA GLU A 254 7.85 0.41 6.93
C GLU A 254 7.03 1.66 6.68
N PHE A 255 6.81 1.98 5.41
CA PHE A 255 5.83 2.97 4.99
C PHE A 255 4.99 2.43 3.83
N ASN A 256 3.69 2.69 3.86
CA ASN A 256 2.74 2.29 2.83
C ASN A 256 1.78 3.45 2.55
N ASP A 257 1.47 3.67 1.28
CA ASP A 257 0.44 4.60 0.82
C ASP A 257 -0.54 3.87 -0.10
N ILE A 258 -1.82 4.09 0.11
CA ILE A 258 -2.90 3.62 -0.76
C ILE A 258 -3.74 4.81 -1.19
N ARG A 259 -3.82 5.04 -2.49
CA ARG A 259 -4.60 6.13 -3.09
C ARG A 259 -5.70 5.59 -3.96
N PHE A 260 -6.94 5.89 -3.60
CA PHE A 260 -8.15 5.55 -4.33
C PHE A 260 -8.60 6.77 -5.13
N ILE A 261 -8.98 6.56 -6.39
CA ILE A 261 -9.51 7.59 -7.28
C ILE A 261 -10.62 6.95 -8.11
N LYS A 262 -11.81 7.55 -8.15
CA LYS A 262 -12.83 7.21 -9.16
C LYS A 262 -12.62 8.09 -10.38
N LEU A 263 -12.46 7.46 -11.54
CA LEU A 263 -12.22 8.12 -12.82
C LEU A 263 -13.14 7.58 -13.91
N LYS A 264 -13.65 8.48 -14.75
CA LYS A 264 -14.25 8.11 -16.03
C LYS A 264 -14.07 9.18 -17.09
N HIS A 265 -14.13 8.80 -18.35
CA HIS A 265 -14.43 9.73 -19.42
C HIS A 265 -15.94 9.99 -19.49
N LYS A 266 -16.36 11.18 -19.95
CA LYS A 266 -17.78 11.58 -20.02
C LYS A 266 -18.66 10.68 -20.88
N SER A 267 -18.08 9.83 -21.74
CA SER A 267 -18.82 8.83 -22.52
C SER A 267 -19.06 7.52 -21.77
N GLU A 268 -18.39 7.29 -20.64
CA GLU A 268 -18.58 6.11 -19.82
C GLU A 268 -19.77 6.35 -18.86
N PRO A 269 -20.70 5.38 -18.75
CA PRO A 269 -21.83 5.51 -17.84
C PRO A 269 -21.35 5.49 -16.38
N ASP A 270 -20.43 4.58 -16.07
CA ASP A 270 -19.96 4.29 -14.72
C ASP A 270 -18.51 4.75 -14.50
N TYR A 271 -18.17 4.89 -13.21
CA TYR A 271 -16.81 5.19 -12.77
C TYR A 271 -15.97 3.92 -12.69
N ASN A 272 -14.74 4.00 -13.18
CA ASN A 272 -13.70 3.02 -12.88
C ASN A 272 -12.98 3.43 -11.59
N GLN A 273 -12.60 2.44 -10.77
CA GLN A 273 -11.83 2.68 -9.57
C GLN A 273 -10.35 2.38 -9.84
N LEU A 274 -9.52 3.40 -9.68
CA LEU A 274 -8.07 3.27 -9.72
C LEU A 274 -7.57 3.24 -8.27
N ILE A 275 -6.72 2.27 -7.97
CA ILE A 275 -6.08 2.18 -6.66
C ILE A 275 -4.58 2.06 -6.89
N TYR A 276 -3.84 3.03 -6.35
CA TYR A 276 -2.38 3.05 -6.35
C TYR A 276 -1.91 2.56 -4.99
N TYR A 277 -1.04 1.57 -4.99
CA TYR A 277 -0.38 1.05 -3.80
C TYR A 277 1.09 1.35 -3.90
N SER A 278 1.67 1.89 -2.83
CA SER A 278 3.08 2.22 -2.75
C SER A 278 3.63 1.76 -1.42
N ASN A 279 4.71 0.99 -1.43
CA ASN A 279 5.33 0.42 -0.25
C ASN A 279 6.82 0.75 -0.22
N PHE A 280 7.34 1.08 0.95
CA PHE A 280 8.75 1.34 1.21
C PHE A 280 9.21 0.61 2.47
N TYR A 281 10.37 -0.01 2.38
CA TYR A 281 10.98 -0.85 3.41
C TYR A 281 12.43 -0.38 3.61
N PRO A 282 12.70 0.51 4.59
CA PRO A 282 14.06 0.96 4.90
C PRO A 282 14.95 -0.24 5.26
N ALA A 283 16.15 -0.25 4.70
CA ALA A 283 17.18 -1.25 4.97
C ALA A 283 18.42 -0.61 5.61
N GLU A 284 18.72 0.63 5.24
CA GLU A 284 19.93 1.33 5.68
C GLU A 284 19.65 2.82 5.91
N ILE A 285 20.21 3.35 7.00
CA ILE A 285 20.22 4.77 7.30
C ILE A 285 21.67 5.22 7.43
N GLU A 286 22.00 6.32 6.76
CA GLU A 286 23.32 6.91 6.80
C GLU A 286 23.27 8.43 6.97
N PHE A 287 24.25 8.99 7.67
CA PHE A 287 24.40 10.44 7.83
C PHE A 287 25.63 10.93 7.07
N ARG A 288 25.43 11.91 6.18
CA ARG A 288 26.50 12.52 5.38
C ARG A 288 26.29 14.02 5.19
N ASP A 289 27.37 14.72 4.84
CA ASP A 289 27.34 16.16 4.56
C ASP A 289 27.18 16.48 3.06
N ASP A 290 27.60 15.55 2.19
CA ASP A 290 27.32 15.58 0.77
C ASP A 290 25.92 15.02 0.45
N ASN A 291 25.42 15.32 -0.74
CA ASN A 291 24.10 14.86 -1.21
C ASN A 291 24.19 14.22 -2.60
N ASP A 292 25.34 13.64 -2.94
CA ASP A 292 25.56 12.99 -4.22
C ASP A 292 25.14 11.52 -4.16
N ILE A 293 24.22 11.13 -5.03
CA ILE A 293 23.79 9.76 -5.27
C ILE A 293 23.53 9.63 -6.76
N GLU A 294 24.10 8.60 -7.36
CA GLU A 294 23.73 8.19 -8.70
C GLU A 294 22.25 7.76 -8.73
N SER A 295 21.43 8.50 -9.46
CA SER A 295 20.00 8.21 -9.60
C SER A 295 19.68 7.91 -11.06
N VAL A 296 18.84 6.91 -11.28
CA VAL A 296 18.19 6.66 -12.56
C VAL A 296 16.81 7.31 -12.57
N ASN A 297 16.40 7.82 -13.74
CA ASN A 297 15.03 8.30 -13.93
C ASN A 297 14.08 7.09 -14.00
N LEU A 298 13.06 7.08 -13.12
CA LEU A 298 12.01 6.08 -13.14
C LEU A 298 11.17 6.23 -14.41
N ASN A 299 11.41 5.34 -15.37
CA ASN A 299 10.66 5.24 -16.61
C ASN A 299 10.19 3.80 -16.76
N THR A 300 8.95 3.57 -16.39
CA THR A 300 8.34 2.25 -16.31
C THR A 300 8.05 1.60 -17.69
N ASN A 301 8.46 2.20 -18.81
CA ASN A 301 8.50 1.52 -20.12
C ASN A 301 9.80 0.70 -20.33
N LYS A 302 10.70 0.73 -19.35
CA LYS A 302 11.92 -0.08 -19.29
C LYS A 302 12.15 -0.50 -17.85
N SER A 303 13.05 -1.45 -17.65
CA SER A 303 13.70 -1.68 -16.36
C SER A 303 15.09 -1.04 -16.38
N SER A 304 15.66 -0.78 -15.22
CA SER A 304 17.04 -0.26 -15.10
C SER A 304 17.65 -0.81 -13.82
N TYR A 305 18.51 -1.82 -13.98
CA TYR A 305 19.21 -2.45 -12.86
C TYR A 305 20.53 -3.07 -13.32
N THR A 306 21.49 -3.12 -12.39
CA THR A 306 22.78 -3.79 -12.58
C THR A 306 22.91 -5.06 -11.76
N THR A 307 22.10 -5.20 -10.71
CA THR A 307 22.08 -6.36 -9.81
C THR A 307 20.71 -7.02 -9.78
N LYS A 308 20.66 -8.29 -9.36
CA LYS A 308 19.42 -9.03 -9.14
C LYS A 308 18.93 -8.90 -7.70
N TYR A 309 18.73 -7.67 -7.23
CA TYR A 309 18.36 -7.39 -5.85
C TYR A 309 17.10 -8.13 -5.36
N TRP A 310 16.19 -8.49 -6.27
CA TRP A 310 14.96 -9.22 -5.94
C TRP A 310 15.18 -10.70 -5.60
N GLU A 311 16.38 -11.24 -5.86
CA GLU A 311 16.74 -12.60 -5.45
C GLU A 311 17.15 -12.65 -3.95
N ASP A 312 17.32 -11.50 -3.30
CA ASP A 312 17.53 -11.43 -1.86
C ASP A 312 16.28 -11.89 -1.10
N SER A 313 16.45 -12.80 -0.14
CA SER A 313 15.34 -13.36 0.63
C SER A 313 14.58 -12.34 1.48
N SER A 314 15.21 -11.20 1.79
CA SER A 314 14.60 -10.08 2.51
C SER A 314 13.76 -9.18 1.61
N PHE A 315 13.85 -9.33 0.27
CA PHE A 315 13.16 -8.46 -0.66
C PHE A 315 11.63 -8.67 -0.61
N PRO A 316 10.82 -7.60 -0.42
CA PRO A 316 9.37 -7.67 -0.32
C PRO A 316 8.72 -7.87 -1.71
N ASN A 317 8.79 -9.11 -2.20
CA ASN A 317 8.52 -9.46 -3.59
C ASN A 317 7.03 -9.76 -3.89
N MET A 318 6.25 -8.72 -4.21
CA MET A 318 4.88 -8.89 -4.73
C MET A 318 4.82 -9.45 -6.15
N GLN A 319 5.91 -9.42 -6.92
CA GLN A 319 5.93 -9.93 -8.28
C GLN A 319 5.54 -11.41 -8.34
N THR A 320 6.03 -12.23 -7.38
CA THR A 320 5.70 -13.66 -7.34
C THR A 320 4.22 -13.91 -7.09
N VAL A 321 3.59 -13.10 -6.22
CA VAL A 321 2.15 -13.14 -5.97
C VAL A 321 1.40 -12.83 -7.26
N PHE A 322 1.71 -11.70 -7.91
CA PHE A 322 1.05 -11.33 -9.16
C PHE A 322 1.27 -12.35 -10.29
N SER A 323 2.50 -12.85 -10.46
CA SER A 323 2.79 -13.88 -11.46
C SER A 323 2.05 -15.19 -11.23
N SER A 324 1.68 -15.55 -10.00
CA SER A 324 0.85 -16.74 -9.77
C SER A 324 -0.56 -16.62 -10.38
N PHE A 325 -1.08 -15.39 -10.52
CA PHE A 325 -2.39 -15.11 -11.14
C PHE A 325 -2.27 -14.80 -12.63
N PHE A 326 -1.31 -13.95 -13.00
CA PHE A 326 -1.21 -13.40 -14.36
C PHE A 326 -0.21 -14.15 -15.26
N LYS A 327 0.65 -14.99 -14.70
CA LYS A 327 1.63 -15.82 -15.43
C LYS A 327 2.33 -15.04 -16.54
N ASP A 328 2.20 -15.47 -17.79
CA ASP A 328 2.84 -14.88 -18.98
C ASP A 328 2.24 -13.53 -19.41
N GLN A 329 1.12 -13.11 -18.82
CA GLN A 329 0.51 -11.80 -19.10
C GLN A 329 1.27 -10.66 -18.43
N LEU A 330 1.88 -10.90 -17.26
CA LEU A 330 2.69 -9.92 -16.54
C LEU A 330 4.14 -10.00 -17.01
N LYS A 331 4.56 -9.05 -17.85
CA LYS A 331 5.90 -9.06 -18.44
C LYS A 331 6.78 -7.96 -17.91
N GLU A 332 8.00 -8.33 -17.53
CA GLU A 332 9.07 -7.37 -17.26
C GLU A 332 9.39 -6.57 -18.52
N GLN A 333 9.52 -5.26 -18.38
CA GLN A 333 10.00 -4.39 -19.44
C GLN A 333 11.51 -4.55 -19.61
N GLN A 334 11.99 -4.41 -20.84
CA GLN A 334 13.40 -4.60 -21.15
C GLN A 334 14.32 -3.77 -20.24
N ASN A 335 15.32 -4.42 -19.64
CA ASN A 335 16.36 -3.72 -18.88
C ASN A 335 17.25 -2.91 -19.84
N LYS A 336 17.22 -1.58 -19.71
CA LYS A 336 18.11 -0.66 -20.43
C LYS A 336 18.97 0.03 -19.37
N LYS A 337 20.11 -0.62 -19.10
CA LYS A 337 21.15 -0.16 -18.17
C LYS A 337 21.50 1.30 -18.43
#